data_AF-M0P6S1-F1
#
_entry.id   AF-M0P6S1-F1
#
_cell.length_a   1.000
_cell.length_b   1.000
_cell.length_c   1.000
_cell.angle_alpha   90.00
_cell.angle_beta   90.00
_cell.angle_gamma   90.00
#
_symmetry.space_group_name_H-M   'P 1'
#
loop_
_entity.id
_entity.type
_entity.pdbx_description
1 polymer ?
#
loop_
_entity_poly.entity_id
_entity_poly.type
_entity_poly.pdbx_seq_one_letter_code
_entity_poly.pdbx_strand_id
1 'polypeptide(L)'
;MTRRGTPGRESAAARSTERRIWYGYGQLTRAEKSRFGVFLHDTTRLFAEISVFSLPVLLLVMEYPATGWFDAKATGIVAWLTAVVVGTLVRGGFVRPIATPIPGWVTLSPSLLLARVPYFNGGLALAIFGGLRVEQTVATVAPASGGLGVAAGLAWAAGAATLLSLCFPWFAERWLSVVG
;
A
#
# COMPACT_ATOMS: atom_id res chain seq x y z
N MET A 1 -28.64 2.16 -16.84
CA MET A 1 -27.87 1.95 -15.60
C MET A 1 -26.59 2.78 -15.63
N THR A 2 -26.63 4.00 -15.10
CA THR A 2 -25.50 4.94 -15.09
C THR A 2 -24.51 4.61 -13.96
N ARG A 3 -23.78 3.49 -14.10
CA ARG A 3 -22.63 3.16 -13.24
C ARG A 3 -21.37 3.87 -13.75
N ARG A 4 -21.27 5.19 -13.57
CA ARG A 4 -19.96 5.85 -13.62
C ARG A 4 -19.73 6.49 -12.26
N GLY A 5 -19.03 5.75 -11.39
CA GLY A 5 -18.41 6.37 -10.22
C GLY A 5 -17.32 7.35 -10.67
N THR A 6 -16.77 8.13 -9.73
CA THR A 6 -15.69 9.08 -10.02
C THR A 6 -14.59 8.41 -10.86
N PRO A 7 -14.15 9.03 -11.97
CA PRO A 7 -13.06 8.49 -12.79
C PRO A 7 -11.87 8.10 -11.93
N GLY A 8 -11.25 6.96 -12.23
CA GLY A 8 -10.10 6.49 -11.47
C GLY A 8 -10.41 5.71 -10.19
N ARG A 9 -11.67 5.55 -9.78
CA ARG A 9 -12.05 4.94 -8.49
C ARG A 9 -12.86 3.65 -8.62
N GLU A 10 -12.52 2.66 -7.80
CA GLU A 10 -13.22 1.37 -7.70
C GLU A 10 -14.20 1.31 -6.53
N SER A 11 -15.08 2.30 -6.42
CA SER A 11 -16.04 2.41 -5.30
C SER A 11 -17.06 1.27 -5.20
N ALA A 12 -17.22 0.47 -6.26
CA ALA A 12 -18.09 -0.71 -6.23
C ALA A 12 -17.51 -1.81 -5.33
N ALA A 13 -16.19 -2.02 -5.35
CA ALA A 13 -15.53 -3.05 -4.55
C ALA A 13 -15.63 -2.74 -3.05
N ALA A 14 -15.65 -1.46 -2.67
CA ALA A 14 -15.80 -1.04 -1.28
C ALA A 14 -17.25 -1.11 -0.75
N ARG A 15 -18.25 -1.18 -1.64
CA ARG A 15 -19.68 -1.15 -1.28
C ARG A 15 -20.38 -2.50 -1.40
N SER A 16 -19.72 -3.49 -2.01
CA SER A 16 -20.28 -4.82 -2.26
C SER A 16 -19.29 -5.89 -1.85
N THR A 17 -19.83 -7.01 -1.36
CA THR A 17 -19.10 -8.25 -1.07
C THR A 17 -18.93 -9.14 -2.31
N GLU A 18 -19.52 -8.78 -3.44
CA GLU A 18 -19.40 -9.50 -4.71
C GLU A 18 -17.99 -9.33 -5.29
N ARG A 19 -17.36 -10.44 -5.71
CA ARG A 19 -16.04 -10.42 -6.36
C ARG A 19 -16.04 -11.23 -7.65
N ARG A 20 -15.31 -10.72 -8.64
CA ARG A 20 -15.04 -11.44 -9.88
C ARG A 20 -14.02 -12.53 -9.60
N ILE A 21 -14.37 -13.77 -9.88
CA ILE A 21 -13.49 -14.92 -9.73
C ILE A 21 -13.34 -15.59 -11.10
N TRP A 22 -12.16 -16.14 -11.35
CA TRP A 22 -11.91 -16.97 -12.52
C TRP A 22 -12.40 -18.38 -12.23
N TYR A 23 -13.27 -18.91 -13.09
CA TYR A 23 -13.90 -20.23 -12.91
C TYR A 23 -13.31 -21.30 -13.85
N GLY A 24 -12.22 -20.99 -14.55
CA GLY A 24 -11.70 -21.83 -15.64
C GLY A 24 -12.13 -21.35 -17.02
N TYR A 25 -11.45 -21.84 -18.07
CA TYR A 25 -11.84 -21.68 -19.48
C TYR A 25 -12.16 -20.23 -19.93
N GLY A 26 -11.44 -19.25 -19.39
CA GLY A 26 -11.64 -17.84 -19.73
C GLY A 26 -12.96 -17.24 -19.22
N GLN A 27 -13.73 -17.97 -18.42
CA GLN A 27 -14.97 -17.46 -17.84
C GLN A 27 -14.72 -16.78 -16.49
N LEU A 28 -15.22 -15.55 -16.40
CA LEU A 28 -15.30 -14.80 -15.16
C LEU A 28 -16.73 -14.93 -14.62
N THR A 29 -16.85 -15.47 -13.41
CA THR A 29 -18.11 -15.43 -12.67
C THR A 29 -18.01 -14.44 -11.52
N ARG A 30 -19.15 -14.12 -10.91
CA ARG A 30 -19.20 -13.32 -9.70
C ARG A 30 -19.79 -14.15 -8.58
N ALA A 31 -19.14 -14.09 -7.43
CA ALA A 31 -19.60 -14.75 -6.23
C ALA A 31 -19.60 -13.76 -5.08
N GLU A 32 -20.63 -13.84 -4.24
CA GLU A 32 -20.60 -13.18 -2.95
C GLU A 32 -19.60 -13.88 -2.04
N LYS A 33 -18.80 -13.09 -1.33
CA LYS A 33 -17.83 -13.59 -0.36
C LYS A 33 -18.18 -13.05 1.02
N SER A 34 -17.83 -13.81 2.07
CA SER A 34 -17.82 -13.27 3.43
C SER A 34 -16.84 -12.09 3.51
N ARG A 35 -16.94 -11.25 4.55
CA ARG A 35 -16.01 -10.12 4.74
C ARG A 35 -14.54 -10.57 4.78
N PHE A 36 -14.27 -11.70 5.42
CA PHE A 36 -12.93 -12.29 5.42
C PHE A 36 -12.52 -12.81 4.04
N GLY A 37 -13.44 -13.43 3.29
CA GLY A 37 -13.19 -13.86 1.92
C GLY A 37 -12.93 -12.69 0.97
N VAL A 38 -13.56 -11.54 1.19
CA VAL A 38 -13.26 -10.28 0.49
C VAL A 38 -11.84 -9.81 0.80
N PHE A 39 -11.46 -9.78 2.09
CA PHE A 39 -10.10 -9.41 2.50
C PHE A 39 -9.06 -10.27 1.78
N LEU A 40 -9.15 -11.60 1.89
CA LEU A 40 -8.19 -12.50 1.23
C LEU A 40 -8.15 -12.32 -0.29
N HIS A 41 -9.30 -12.13 -0.92
CA HIS A 41 -9.38 -11.91 -2.37
C HIS A 41 -8.76 -10.58 -2.80
N ASP A 42 -8.95 -9.52 -2.00
CA ASP A 42 -8.39 -8.21 -2.33
C ASP A 42 -6.89 -8.13 -1.98
N THR A 43 -6.42 -8.87 -0.97
CA THR A 43 -5.00 -8.97 -0.59
C THR A 43 -4.13 -9.41 -1.75
N THR A 44 -4.50 -10.45 -2.50
CA THR A 44 -3.67 -10.96 -3.61
C THR A 44 -3.48 -9.92 -4.71
N ARG A 45 -4.53 -9.16 -5.02
CA ARG A 45 -4.43 -8.08 -6.00
C ARG A 45 -3.64 -6.89 -5.47
N LEU A 46 -3.82 -6.49 -4.21
CA LEU A 46 -3.04 -5.37 -3.64
C LEU A 46 -1.57 -5.73 -3.44
N PHE A 47 -1.29 -6.97 -3.07
CA PHE A 47 0.04 -7.54 -3.04
C PHE A 47 0.70 -7.41 -4.41
N ALA A 48 0.03 -7.87 -5.48
CA ALA A 48 0.58 -7.78 -6.83
C ALA A 48 0.79 -6.33 -7.26
N GLU A 49 -0.20 -5.46 -7.05
CA GLU A 49 -0.13 -4.05 -7.43
C GLU A 49 1.03 -3.35 -6.72
N ILE A 50 1.09 -3.40 -5.39
CA ILE A 50 2.12 -2.71 -4.61
C ILE A 50 3.49 -3.29 -4.94
N SER A 51 3.64 -4.63 -4.92
CA SER A 51 4.95 -5.27 -5.14
C SER A 51 5.51 -4.98 -6.53
N VAL A 52 4.69 -5.10 -7.58
CA VAL A 52 5.14 -4.86 -8.96
C VAL A 52 5.55 -3.40 -9.15
N PHE A 53 4.75 -2.45 -8.65
CA PHE A 53 5.06 -1.03 -8.79
C PHE A 53 6.16 -0.56 -7.84
N SER A 54 6.48 -1.30 -6.77
CA SER A 54 7.60 -1.03 -5.87
C SER A 54 8.86 -1.86 -6.17
N LEU A 55 8.92 -2.60 -7.27
CA LEU A 55 10.09 -3.45 -7.56
C LEU A 55 11.43 -2.71 -7.51
N PRO A 56 11.59 -1.49 -8.08
CA PRO A 56 12.87 -0.79 -8.02
C PRO A 56 13.39 -0.57 -6.60
N VAL A 57 12.56 -0.07 -5.68
CA VAL A 57 12.97 0.15 -4.29
C VAL A 57 13.18 -1.16 -3.54
N LEU A 58 12.37 -2.19 -3.83
CA LEU A 58 12.55 -3.51 -3.20
C LEU A 58 13.87 -4.15 -3.63
N LEU A 59 14.26 -4.03 -4.90
CA LEU A 59 15.56 -4.49 -5.40
C LEU A 59 16.71 -3.69 -4.76
N LEU A 60 16.56 -2.37 -4.64
CA LEU A 60 17.54 -1.52 -3.94
C LEU A 60 17.75 -1.97 -2.49
N VAL A 61 16.67 -2.29 -1.77
CA VAL A 61 16.72 -2.78 -0.38
C VAL A 61 17.38 -4.16 -0.29
N MET A 62 17.19 -5.01 -1.30
CA MET A 62 17.85 -6.31 -1.37
C MET A 62 19.37 -6.18 -1.50
N GLU A 63 19.85 -5.21 -2.27
CA GLU A 63 21.28 -4.91 -2.42
C GLU A 63 21.86 -4.15 -1.23
N TYR A 64 21.02 -3.56 -0.38
CA TYR A 64 21.47 -2.77 0.77
C TYR A 64 22.21 -3.64 1.79
N PRO A 65 23.40 -3.22 2.28
CA PRO A 65 24.19 -4.00 3.23
C PRO A 65 23.41 -4.36 4.50
N ALA A 66 23.56 -5.61 4.95
CA ALA A 66 23.00 -6.04 6.23
C ALA A 66 23.90 -5.54 7.38
N THR A 67 23.35 -4.73 8.28
CA THR A 67 24.07 -4.15 9.41
C THR A 67 23.76 -4.83 10.75
N GLY A 68 22.91 -5.88 10.73
CA GLY A 68 22.51 -6.61 11.92
C GLY A 68 21.09 -7.16 11.81
N TRP A 69 20.47 -7.44 12.96
CA TRP A 69 19.10 -7.96 13.06
C TRP A 69 18.02 -6.93 12.70
N PHE A 70 18.32 -5.64 12.87
CA PHE A 70 17.53 -4.53 12.36
C PHE A 70 18.29 -3.85 11.22
N ASP A 71 17.72 -3.88 10.01
CA ASP A 71 18.30 -3.33 8.80
C ASP A 71 17.22 -2.84 7.81
N ALA A 72 17.65 -2.44 6.61
CA ALA A 72 16.75 -2.00 5.54
C ALA A 72 15.73 -3.07 5.14
N LYS A 73 16.06 -4.36 5.30
CA LYS A 73 15.17 -5.47 4.96
C LYS A 73 14.10 -5.63 6.02
N ALA A 74 14.45 -5.51 7.30
CA ALA A 74 13.48 -5.53 8.40
C ALA A 74 12.43 -4.41 8.26
N THR A 75 12.90 -3.17 8.08
CA THR A 75 12.01 -2.01 7.83
C THR A 75 11.27 -2.14 6.49
N GLY A 76 11.93 -2.69 5.47
CA GLY A 76 11.37 -3.07 4.17
C GLY A 76 10.15 -3.96 4.26
N ILE A 77 10.29 -5.10 4.94
CA ILE A 77 9.22 -6.07 5.13
C ILE A 77 8.03 -5.42 5.85
N VAL A 78 8.30 -4.67 6.94
CA VAL A 78 7.24 -4.00 7.70
C VAL A 78 6.51 -2.96 6.85
N ALA A 79 7.23 -2.07 6.17
CA ALA A 79 6.62 -1.05 5.33
C ALA A 79 5.79 -1.67 4.20
N TRP A 80 6.34 -2.65 3.50
CA TRP A 80 5.67 -3.32 2.38
C TRP A 80 4.42 -4.08 2.82
N LEU A 81 4.51 -4.92 3.87
CA LEU A 81 3.35 -5.64 4.40
C LEU A 81 2.27 -4.68 4.89
N THR A 82 2.66 -3.60 5.58
CA THR A 82 1.73 -2.58 6.04
C THR A 82 1.01 -1.92 4.87
N ALA A 83 1.74 -1.56 3.81
CA ALA A 83 1.15 -0.96 2.62
C ALA A 83 0.11 -1.89 1.98
N VAL A 84 0.42 -3.19 1.86
CA VAL A 84 -0.49 -4.22 1.32
C VAL A 84 -1.74 -4.38 2.17
N VAL A 85 -1.58 -4.52 3.50
CA VAL A 85 -2.71 -4.68 4.41
C VAL A 85 -3.60 -3.44 4.39
N VAL A 86 -3.03 -2.25 4.55
CA VAL A 86 -3.80 -0.99 4.55
C VAL A 86 -4.48 -0.76 3.21
N GLY A 87 -3.79 -0.98 2.09
CA GLY A 87 -4.39 -0.89 0.76
C GLY A 87 -5.56 -1.86 0.58
N THR A 88 -5.44 -3.07 1.15
CA THR A 88 -6.52 -4.08 1.12
C THR A 88 -7.72 -3.62 1.93
N LEU A 89 -7.49 -3.08 3.13
CA LEU A 89 -8.54 -2.55 3.99
C LEU A 89 -9.27 -1.38 3.31
N VAL A 90 -8.54 -0.50 2.62
CA VAL A 90 -9.13 0.61 1.85
C VAL A 90 -9.96 0.08 0.69
N ARG A 91 -9.46 -0.89 -0.07
CA ARG A 91 -10.19 -1.45 -1.21
C ARG A 91 -11.47 -2.18 -0.82
N GLY A 92 -11.40 -2.97 0.24
CA GLY A 92 -12.54 -3.70 0.79
C GLY A 92 -13.57 -2.80 1.50
N GLY A 93 -13.28 -1.50 1.65
CA GLY A 93 -14.17 -0.55 2.31
C GLY A 93 -14.16 -0.63 3.84
N PHE A 94 -13.20 -1.35 4.42
CA PHE A 94 -13.03 -1.46 5.88
C PHE A 94 -12.43 -0.19 6.48
N VAL A 95 -11.58 0.50 5.73
CA VAL A 95 -10.94 1.77 6.11
C VAL A 95 -11.21 2.81 5.05
N ARG A 96 -11.48 4.05 5.48
CA ARG A 96 -11.67 5.18 4.56
C ARG A 96 -10.31 5.76 4.16
N PRO A 97 -10.10 6.07 2.87
CA PRO A 97 -8.95 6.87 2.46
C PRO A 97 -8.91 8.23 3.16
N ILE A 98 -7.72 8.82 3.26
CA ILE A 98 -7.54 10.18 3.76
C ILE A 98 -7.82 11.18 2.63
N ALA A 99 -8.37 12.33 3.00
CA ALA A 99 -8.57 13.49 2.12
C ALA A 99 -9.46 13.26 0.89
N THR A 100 -10.21 12.16 0.81
CA THR A 100 -11.26 11.96 -0.19
C THR A 100 -12.50 11.31 0.41
N PRO A 101 -13.72 11.78 0.09
CA PRO A 101 -14.96 11.16 0.54
C PRO A 101 -15.30 9.88 -0.23
N ILE A 102 -14.61 9.61 -1.36
CA ILE A 102 -14.95 8.49 -2.24
C ILE A 102 -14.31 7.21 -1.68
N PRO A 103 -15.08 6.16 -1.37
CA PRO A 103 -14.52 4.93 -0.83
C PRO A 103 -13.86 4.05 -1.90
N GLY A 104 -13.00 3.14 -1.45
CA GLY A 104 -12.37 2.11 -2.27
C GLY A 104 -10.98 2.44 -2.78
N TRP A 105 -10.47 1.58 -3.65
CA TRP A 105 -9.14 1.72 -4.23
C TRP A 105 -9.17 2.36 -5.62
N VAL A 106 -8.00 2.52 -6.20
CA VAL A 106 -7.76 3.21 -7.47
C VAL A 106 -7.81 2.22 -8.63
N THR A 107 -8.38 2.63 -9.77
CA THR A 107 -8.43 1.81 -10.99
C THR A 107 -7.05 1.62 -11.62
N LEU A 108 -6.96 0.71 -12.58
CA LEU A 108 -5.72 0.40 -13.33
C LEU A 108 -5.66 1.14 -14.68
N SER A 109 -6.10 2.40 -14.76
CA SER A 109 -5.95 3.18 -16.00
C SER A 109 -4.47 3.42 -16.34
N PRO A 110 -4.08 3.48 -17.63
CA PRO A 110 -2.66 3.62 -18.02
C PRO A 110 -1.93 4.78 -17.33
N SER A 111 -2.54 5.96 -17.27
CA SER A 111 -1.99 7.14 -16.59
C SER A 111 -1.72 6.91 -15.11
N LEU A 112 -2.60 6.17 -14.42
CA LEU A 112 -2.45 5.84 -13.01
C LEU A 112 -1.49 4.68 -12.78
N LEU A 113 -1.25 3.80 -13.76
CA LEU A 113 -0.19 2.81 -13.67
C LEU A 113 1.18 3.50 -13.70
N LEU A 114 1.35 4.50 -14.56
CA LEU A 114 2.57 5.31 -14.59
C LEU A 114 2.78 6.08 -13.29
N ALA A 115 1.72 6.67 -12.73
CA ALA A 115 1.81 7.41 -11.46
C ALA A 115 2.17 6.53 -10.25
N ARG A 116 1.82 5.23 -10.28
CA ARG A 116 2.12 4.29 -9.19
C ARG A 116 3.61 4.03 -9.01
N VAL A 117 4.37 3.98 -10.11
CA VAL A 117 5.80 3.69 -10.06
C VAL A 117 6.54 4.70 -9.17
N PRO A 118 6.57 6.01 -9.45
CA PRO A 118 7.27 6.96 -8.60
C PRO A 118 6.63 7.07 -7.21
N TYR A 119 5.29 6.98 -7.11
CA TYR A 119 4.57 7.11 -5.85
C TYR A 119 4.96 6.01 -4.84
N PHE A 120 4.86 4.74 -5.24
CA PHE A 120 5.18 3.63 -4.34
C PHE A 120 6.68 3.49 -4.09
N ASN A 121 7.53 3.69 -5.10
CA ASN A 121 8.98 3.63 -4.87
C ASN A 121 9.46 4.73 -3.93
N GLY A 122 9.07 5.99 -4.17
CA GLY A 122 9.47 7.11 -3.30
C GLY A 122 8.89 6.99 -1.89
N GLY A 123 7.61 6.63 -1.79
CA GLY A 123 6.93 6.45 -0.51
C GLY A 123 7.51 5.30 0.33
N LEU A 124 7.75 4.15 -0.28
CA LEU A 124 8.38 3.03 0.42
C LEU A 124 9.84 3.31 0.74
N ALA A 125 10.60 3.96 -0.14
CA ALA A 125 11.97 4.38 0.19
C ALA A 125 11.97 5.28 1.45
N LEU A 126 11.06 6.24 1.53
CA LEU A 126 10.90 7.10 2.70
C LEU A 126 10.51 6.31 3.96
N ALA A 127 9.60 5.35 3.85
CA ALA A 127 9.22 4.51 4.98
C ALA A 127 10.40 3.65 5.48
N ILE A 128 11.16 3.06 4.56
CA ILE A 128 12.24 2.12 4.84
C ILE A 128 13.47 2.84 5.38
N PHE A 129 14.05 3.74 4.57
CA PHE A 129 15.27 4.46 4.94
C PHE A 129 15.01 5.51 6.01
N GLY A 130 13.79 6.07 6.06
CA GLY A 130 13.37 6.90 7.19
C GLY A 130 13.29 6.10 8.50
N GLY A 131 12.85 4.84 8.46
CA GLY A 131 12.82 3.97 9.63
C GLY A 131 14.21 3.69 10.19
N LEU A 132 15.18 3.44 9.31
CA LEU A 132 16.59 3.32 9.68
C LEU A 132 17.12 4.62 10.28
N ARG A 133 16.81 5.76 9.66
CA ARG A 133 17.27 7.05 10.16
C ARG A 133 16.70 7.36 11.55
N VAL A 134 15.41 7.07 11.77
CA VAL A 134 14.73 7.25 13.06
C VAL A 134 15.38 6.39 14.13
N GLU A 135 15.62 5.10 13.85
CA GLU A 135 16.27 4.20 14.81
C GLU A 135 17.63 4.74 15.26
N GLN A 136 18.48 5.13 14.31
CA GLN A 136 19.79 5.71 14.59
C GLN A 136 19.68 6.99 15.42
N THR A 137 18.76 7.90 15.08
CA THR A 137 18.59 9.15 15.83
C THR A 137 18.13 8.91 17.26
N VAL A 138 17.16 8.03 17.47
CA VAL A 138 16.63 7.74 18.81
C VAL A 138 17.66 7.02 19.66
N ALA A 139 18.44 6.10 19.08
CA ALA A 139 19.54 5.44 19.76
C ALA A 139 20.62 6.42 20.26
N THR A 140 20.89 7.51 19.51
CA THR A 140 21.83 8.55 19.95
C THR A 140 21.32 9.43 21.09
N VAL A 141 20.01 9.67 21.17
CA VAL A 141 19.40 10.59 22.15
C VAL A 141 18.97 9.87 23.44
N ALA A 142 18.59 8.59 23.34
CA ALA A 142 18.13 7.77 24.45
C ALA A 142 18.87 6.42 24.48
N PRO A 143 20.15 6.38 24.89
CA PRO A 143 21.00 5.19 24.81
C PRO A 143 20.60 4.05 25.76
N ALA A 144 19.60 4.25 26.62
CA ALA A 144 19.26 3.35 27.72
C ALA A 144 18.69 1.98 27.29
N SER A 145 18.33 1.78 26.02
CA SER A 145 18.12 0.45 25.44
C SER A 145 18.05 0.53 23.91
N GLY A 146 18.88 -0.24 23.20
CA GLY A 146 18.82 -0.31 21.73
C GLY A 146 17.44 -0.70 21.18
N GLY A 147 16.59 -1.32 22.01
CA GLY A 147 15.21 -1.66 21.65
C GLY A 147 14.30 -0.45 21.37
N LEU A 148 14.50 0.69 22.04
CA LEU A 148 13.65 1.87 21.82
C LEU A 148 13.86 2.46 20.41
N GLY A 149 15.11 2.53 19.95
CA GLY A 149 15.42 2.99 18.60
C GLY A 149 14.78 2.08 17.55
N VAL A 150 14.93 0.76 17.70
CA VAL A 150 14.33 -0.21 16.79
C VAL A 150 12.81 -0.10 16.76
N ALA A 151 12.17 -0.01 17.92
CA ALA A 151 10.72 0.17 18.01
C ALA A 151 10.27 1.46 17.29
N ALA A 152 10.99 2.57 17.47
CA ALA A 152 10.70 3.83 16.80
C ALA A 152 10.89 3.73 15.27
N GLY A 153 11.95 3.06 14.81
CA GLY A 153 12.19 2.84 13.39
C GLY A 153 11.13 1.96 12.72
N LEU A 154 10.68 0.89 13.37
CA LEU A 154 9.57 0.05 12.90
C LEU A 154 8.24 0.82 12.91
N ALA A 155 7.98 1.60 13.96
CA ALA A 155 6.79 2.45 14.06
C ALA A 155 6.75 3.51 12.94
N TRP A 156 7.90 4.11 12.62
CA TRP A 156 8.03 5.00 11.46
C TRP A 156 7.70 4.26 10.17
N ALA A 157 8.35 3.11 9.91
CA ALA A 157 8.14 2.36 8.68
C ALA A 157 6.67 1.98 8.48
N ALA A 158 6.01 1.46 9.52
CA ALA A 158 4.58 1.13 9.49
C ALA A 158 3.70 2.37 9.34
N GLY A 159 3.99 3.44 10.09
CA GLY A 159 3.22 4.70 10.04
C GLY A 159 3.29 5.38 8.68
N ALA A 160 4.50 5.54 8.14
CA ALA A 160 4.72 6.11 6.82
C ALA A 160 4.07 5.28 5.71
N ALA A 161 4.20 3.95 5.75
CA ALA A 161 3.53 3.07 4.79
C ALA A 161 1.99 3.12 4.90
N THR A 162 1.46 3.25 6.13
CA THR A 162 0.03 3.44 6.36
C THR A 162 -0.45 4.74 5.70
N LEU A 163 0.24 5.85 5.97
CA LEU A 163 -0.09 7.14 5.36
C LEU A 163 0.03 7.11 3.83
N LEU A 164 1.07 6.46 3.31
CA LEU A 164 1.27 6.25 1.87
C LEU A 164 0.05 5.59 1.22
N SER A 165 -0.42 4.48 1.79
CA SER A 165 -1.58 3.74 1.28
C SER A 165 -2.89 4.50 1.45
N LEU A 166 -3.07 5.22 2.56
CA LEU A 166 -4.29 6.00 2.81
C LEU A 166 -4.41 7.26 1.93
N CYS A 167 -3.28 7.88 1.58
CA CYS A 167 -3.24 9.08 0.74
C CYS A 167 -3.29 8.76 -0.76
N PHE A 168 -2.97 7.53 -1.18
CA PHE A 168 -2.88 7.18 -2.60
C PHE A 168 -4.19 7.42 -3.37
N PRO A 169 -5.38 7.08 -2.84
CA PRO A 169 -6.66 7.47 -3.44
C PRO A 169 -6.80 8.96 -3.77
N TRP A 170 -6.44 9.84 -2.85
CA TRP A 170 -6.49 11.28 -3.06
C TRP A 170 -5.46 11.73 -4.10
N PHE A 171 -4.24 11.20 -4.03
CA PHE A 171 -3.20 11.47 -5.02
C PHE A 171 -3.66 11.08 -6.44
N ALA A 172 -4.30 9.92 -6.59
CA ALA A 172 -4.81 9.44 -7.87
C ALA A 172 -5.93 10.34 -8.43
N GLU A 173 -6.83 10.83 -7.57
CA GLU A 173 -7.86 11.79 -7.96
C GLU A 173 -7.24 13.10 -8.47
N ARG A 174 -6.22 13.61 -7.77
CA ARG A 174 -5.48 14.82 -8.19
C ARG A 174 -4.73 14.60 -9.50
N TRP A 175 -4.06 13.47 -9.65
CA TRP A 175 -3.33 13.12 -10.87
C TRP A 175 -4.25 13.13 -12.09
N LEU A 176 -5.41 12.46 -11.99
CA LEU A 176 -6.37 12.42 -13.08
C LEU A 176 -7.03 13.78 -13.35
N SER A 177 -7.16 14.66 -12.36
CA SER A 177 -7.69 16.00 -12.61
C SER A 177 -6.77 16.90 -13.44
N VAL A 178 -5.48 16.54 -13.55
CA VAL A 178 -4.46 17.29 -14.30
C VAL A 178 -4.14 16.62 -15.64
N VAL A 179 -4.11 15.28 -15.67
CA VAL A 179 -3.62 14.49 -16.81
C VAL A 179 -4.74 13.78 -17.58
N GLY A 180 -5.95 13.70 -17.01
CA GLY A 180 -7.11 13.01 -17.59
C GLY A 180 -7.98 13.93 -18.44
#